data_AF-A0A0C3E236-F1
#
_entry.id   AF-A0A0C3E236-F1
#
_cell.length_a   1.000
_cell.length_b   1.000
_cell.length_c   1.000
_cell.angle_alpha   90.00
_cell.angle_beta   90.00
_cell.angle_gamma   90.00
#
_symmetry.space_group_name_H-M   'P 1'
#
loop_
_entity.id
_entity.type
_entity.pdbx_description
1 polymer ?
#
loop_
_entity_poly.entity_id
_entity_poly.type
_entity_poly.pdbx_seq_one_letter_code
_entity_poly.pdbx_strand_id
1 'polypeptide(L)' 'MAYVPERANADAKGENRIYDEMWTGDWWWETQGKLAEGAVVAPVILLSDKTLLSVFRRDKKAWPVYLTIGNISKDV' A
#
# COMPACT_ATOMS: atom_id res chain seq x y z
N MET A 1 2.03 11.96 -1.93
CA MET A 1 2.59 10.78 -2.62
C MET A 1 4.04 10.64 -2.19
N ALA A 2 4.47 9.44 -1.79
CA ALA A 2 5.83 9.18 -1.32
C ALA A 2 6.63 8.34 -2.33
N TYR A 3 7.90 8.69 -2.54
CA TYR A 3 8.79 8.04 -3.51
C TYR A 3 10.00 7.35 -2.89
N VAL A 4 10.26 7.60 -1.61
CA VAL A 4 11.38 7.04 -0.87
C VAL A 4 10.90 6.64 0.52
N PRO A 5 11.52 5.62 1.15
CA PRO A 5 11.20 5.27 2.52
C PRO A 5 11.63 6.40 3.48
N GLU A 6 10.89 6.58 4.56
CA GLU A 6 11.12 7.59 5.58
C GLU A 6 11.15 6.94 6.97
N ARG A 7 11.93 7.50 7.90
CA ARG A 7 11.83 7.11 9.31
C ARG A 7 11.18 8.24 10.11
N ALA A 8 9.92 8.04 10.47
CA ALA A 8 9.20 8.90 11.40
C ALA A 8 9.31 8.36 12.84
N ASN A 9 9.52 9.27 13.79
CA ASN A 9 9.54 8.98 15.23
C ASN A 9 8.61 9.95 15.96
N ALA A 10 7.96 9.48 17.02
CA ALA A 10 7.04 10.29 17.84
C ALA A 10 7.76 11.15 18.88
N ASP A 11 9.07 10.94 19.06
CA ASP A 11 9.90 11.68 20.00
C ASP A 11 11.22 12.14 19.36
N ALA A 12 11.86 13.11 20.01
CA ALA A 12 13.15 13.65 19.57
C ALA A 12 14.32 12.69 19.78
N LYS A 13 14.16 11.63 20.59
CA LYS A 13 15.21 10.64 20.86
C LYS A 13 15.26 9.53 19.81
N GLY A 14 14.22 9.40 18.99
CA GLY A 14 14.06 8.33 18.01
C GLY A 14 13.72 6.96 18.62
N GLU A 15 13.24 6.92 19.86
CA GLU A 15 12.96 5.65 20.57
C GLU A 15 11.59 5.09 20.19
N ASN A 16 10.61 5.95 19.92
CA ASN A 16 9.26 5.54 19.52
C ASN A 16 9.06 5.74 18.00
N ARG A 17 9.13 4.64 17.25
CA ARG A 17 8.88 4.62 15.80
C ARG A 17 7.40 4.76 15.46
N ILE A 18 7.12 5.53 14.41
CA ILE A 18 5.79 5.65 13.80
C ILE A 18 5.73 4.73 12.57
N TYR A 19 4.64 3.96 12.49
CA TYR A 19 4.32 3.05 11.39
C TYR A 19 2.87 3.30 10.94
N ASP A 20 2.63 4.40 10.26
CA ASP A 20 1.30 4.83 9.78
C ASP A 20 1.09 4.51 8.30
N GLU A 21 2.12 4.72 7.50
CA GLU A 21 2.11 4.63 6.05
C GLU A 21 3.13 3.61 5.55
N MET A 22 2.93 3.07 4.34
CA MET A 22 3.81 2.01 3.84
C MET A 22 5.29 2.46 3.79
N TRP A 23 5.56 3.73 3.49
CA TRP A 23 6.93 4.26 3.38
C TRP A 23 7.61 4.47 4.74
N THR A 24 6.86 4.43 5.85
CA THR A 24 7.44 4.48 7.20
C THR A 24 7.85 3.10 7.72
N GLY A 25 7.35 2.03 7.09
CA GLY A 25 7.64 0.65 7.44
C GLY A 25 9.06 0.21 7.07
N ASP A 26 9.65 -0.62 7.92
CA ASP A 26 10.98 -1.19 7.70
C ASP A 26 11.03 -2.04 6.41
N TRP A 27 9.91 -2.67 6.04
CA TRP A 27 9.78 -3.42 4.79
C TRP A 27 10.15 -2.58 3.55
N TRP A 28 9.75 -1.30 3.49
CA TRP A 28 10.06 -0.46 2.34
C TRP A 28 11.56 -0.16 2.31
N TRP A 29 12.18 0.15 3.45
CA TRP A 29 13.64 0.32 3.57
C TRP A 29 14.40 -0.91 3.07
N GLU A 30 14.02 -2.10 3.52
CA GLU A 30 14.65 -3.35 3.10
C GLU A 30 14.45 -3.66 1.62
N THR A 31 13.27 -3.33 1.08
CA THR A 31 12.95 -3.58 -0.33
C THR A 31 13.67 -2.59 -1.24
N GLN A 32 13.70 -1.31 -0.88
CA GLN A 32 14.40 -0.26 -1.62
C GLN A 32 15.91 -0.53 -1.69
N GLY A 33 16.51 -1.04 -0.61
CA GLY A 33 17.93 -1.41 -0.57
C GLY A 33 18.33 -2.58 -1.48
N LYS A 34 17.36 -3.33 -2.02
CA LYS A 34 17.59 -4.43 -2.99
C LYS A 34 17.55 -3.95 -4.44
N LEU A 35 17.09 -2.73 -4.69
CA LEU A 35 16.92 -2.18 -6.03
C LEU A 35 18.18 -1.44 -6.49
N ALA A 36 18.33 -1.29 -7.80
CA ALA A 36 19.40 -0.48 -8.39
C ALA A 36 19.23 1.01 -8.05
N GLU A 37 20.32 1.76 -8.13
CA GLU A 37 20.28 3.21 -7.96
C GLU A 37 19.30 3.85 -8.96
N GLY A 38 18.49 4.79 -8.47
CA GLY A 38 17.44 5.45 -9.24
C GLY A 38 16.12 4.67 -9.39
N ALA A 39 16.06 3.40 -9.00
CA ALA A 39 14.79 2.66 -8.94
C ALA A 39 13.98 3.04 -7.69
N VAL A 40 12.65 2.93 -7.79
CA VAL A 40 11.71 3.25 -6.70
C VAL A 40 10.74 2.10 -6.49
N VAL A 41 10.47 1.75 -5.23
CA VAL A 41 9.42 0.78 -4.89
C VAL A 41 8.04 1.36 -5.18
N ALA A 42 7.22 0.63 -5.94
CA ALA A 42 5.81 0.93 -6.15
C ALA A 42 4.93 -0.09 -5.39
N PRO A 43 4.40 0.25 -4.20
CA PRO A 43 3.56 -0.67 -3.45
C PRO A 43 2.20 -0.84 -4.15
N VAL A 44 1.82 -2.10 -4.42
CA VAL A 44 0.53 -2.45 -5.02
C VAL A 44 -0.28 -3.26 -4.00
N ILE A 45 -1.48 -2.80 -3.70
CA ILE A 45 -2.43 -3.49 -2.82
C ILE A 45 -3.53 -4.08 -3.70
N LEU A 46 -3.71 -5.40 -3.60
CA LEU A 46 -4.76 -6.13 -4.30
C LEU A 46 -5.80 -6.60 -3.28
N LEU A 47 -7.06 -6.29 -3.54
CA LEU A 47 -8.18 -6.80 -2.76
C LEU A 47 -9.12 -7.54 -3.69
N SER A 48 -9.62 -8.70 -3.26
CA SER A 48 -10.71 -9.38 -3.96
C SER A 48 -11.74 -9.81 -2.94
N ASP A 49 -12.97 -9.36 -3.16
CA ASP A 49 -14.11 -9.78 -2.36
C ASP A 49 -15.20 -10.33 -3.26
N LYS A 50 -15.93 -11.31 -2.74
CA LYS A 50 -17.00 -11.99 -3.45
C LYS A 50 -18.23 -11.09 -3.49
N THR A 51 -18.59 -10.61 -4.67
CA THR A 51 -19.81 -9.83 -4.85
C THR A 51 -20.91 -10.69 -5.49
N LEU A 52 -22.15 -10.53 -5.00
CA LEU A 52 -23.33 -11.10 -5.63
C LEU A 52 -23.81 -10.13 -6.71
N LEU A 53 -23.82 -10.58 -7.97
CA LEU A 53 -24.36 -9.85 -9.10
C LEU A 53 -25.81 -10.29 -9.29
N SER A 54 -26.81 -9.57 -8.75
CA SER A 54 -28.20 -9.82 -9.13
C SER A 54 -29.16 -8.68 -8.82
N VAL A 55 -29.96 -8.31 -9.83
CA VAL A 55 -31.38 -7.96 -9.61
C VAL A 55 -32.30 -8.51 -10.72
N PHE A 56 -31.83 -8.77 -11.96
CA PHE A 56 -32.73 -9.17 -13.07
C PHE A 56 -32.38 -10.43 -13.90
N ARG A 57 -31.18 -11.03 -13.81
CA ARG A 57 -30.88 -12.32 -14.49
C ARG A 57 -29.84 -13.16 -13.74
N ARG A 58 -30.31 -14.21 -13.05
CA ARG A 58 -29.64 -15.52 -12.83
C ARG A 58 -28.33 -15.53 -12.01
N ASP A 59 -28.43 -15.39 -10.69
CA ASP A 59 -27.48 -15.87 -9.64
C ASP A 59 -25.98 -15.99 -9.99
N LYS A 60 -25.38 -14.96 -10.58
CA LYS A 60 -23.93 -14.97 -10.85
C LYS A 60 -23.15 -14.38 -9.68
N LYS A 61 -22.12 -15.10 -9.27
CA LYS A 61 -21.10 -14.64 -8.31
C LYS A 61 -19.92 -14.09 -9.10
N ALA A 62 -19.40 -12.94 -8.70
CA ALA A 62 -18.17 -12.37 -9.22
C ALA A 62 -17.16 -12.16 -8.10
N TRP A 63 -15.89 -12.15 -8.46
CA TRP A 63 -14.78 -11.78 -7.59
C TRP A 63 -14.02 -10.65 -8.29
N PRO A 64 -14.49 -9.40 -8.16
CA PRO A 64 -13.72 -8.26 -8.61
C PRO A 64 -12.34 -8.25 -7.94
N VAL A 65 -11.36 -7.75 -8.68
CA VAL A 65 -10.04 -7.41 -8.15
C VAL A 65 -9.96 -5.89 -8.11
N TYR A 66 -9.80 -5.34 -6.91
CA TYR A 66 -9.50 -3.94 -6.68
C TYR A 66 -7.99 -3.79 -6.56
N LEU A 67 -7.45 -2.79 -7.24
CA LEU A 67 -6.04 -2.45 -7.22
C LEU A 67 -5.89 -1.01 -6.73
N THR A 68 -5.04 -0.79 -5.74
CA THR A 68 -4.64 0.54 -5.30
C THR A 68 -3.12 0.63 -5.20
N ILE A 69 -2.57 1.81 -5.46
CA ILE A 69 -1.14 2.08 -5.26
C ILE A 69 -0.97 2.65 -3.85
N GLY A 70 -0.24 1.94 -2.99
CA GLY A 70 -0.13 2.23 -1.57
C GLY A 70 0.64 3.51 -1.20
N ASN A 71 1.17 4.24 -2.19
CA ASN A 71 1.86 5.51 -1.99
C ASN A 71 1.06 6.72 -2.51
N ILE A 72 -0.14 6.50 -3.04
CA ILE A 72 -1.07 7.54 -3.51
C ILE A 72 -2.16 7.70 -2.46
N SER A 73 -2.39 8.94 -1.99
CA SER A 73 -3.47 9.21 -1.05
C SER A 73 -4.81 8.89 -1.68
N LYS A 74 -5.71 8.27 -0.90
CA LYS A 74 -7.08 7.97 -1.32
C LYS A 74 -7.94 9.22 -1.48
N ASP A 75 -7.51 10.34 -0.90
CA ASP A 75 -8.24 11.62 -0.91
C ASP A 75 -7.96 12.46 -2.17
N VAL A 76 -7.21 11.92 -3.14
CA VAL A 76 -6.92 12.54 -4.44
C VAL A 76 -7.96 12.12 -5.47
#